data_AF-A0A931YG37-F1
#
_entry.id   AF-A0A931YG37-F1
#
_cell.length_a   1.000
_cell.length_b   1.000
_cell.length_c   1.000
_cell.angle_alpha   90.00
_cell.angle_beta   90.00
_cell.angle_gamma   90.00
#
_symmetry.space_group_name_H-M   'P 1'
#
loop_
_entity.id
_entity.type
_entity.pdbx_description
1 polymer ?
#
loop_
_entity_poly.entity_id
_entity_poly.type
_entity_poly.pdbx_seq_one_letter_code
_entity_poly.pdbx_strand_id
1 'polypeptide(L)'
;MESSAKPIVFTRHAQERMRERGAREEDVRQAIRIGQREPAQRGLFVYRVNLEFHREWDGRYYAVQQVVPVVAEESDRLIVVTVYVFYF
;
A
#
# COMPACT_ATOMS: atom_id res chain seq x y z
N MET A 1 -21.62 8.61 13.85
CA MET A 1 -20.74 7.58 14.44
C MET A 1 -19.49 7.54 13.57
N GLU A 2 -18.48 8.36 13.89
CA GLU A 2 -17.17 8.23 13.25
C GLU A 2 -16.53 6.94 13.76
N SER A 3 -16.54 5.90 12.95
CA SER A 3 -15.54 4.84 13.08
C SER A 3 -14.19 5.51 12.86
N SER A 4 -13.50 5.86 13.94
CA SER A 4 -12.14 6.37 13.86
C SER A 4 -11.27 5.25 13.29
N ALA A 5 -11.11 5.23 11.97
CA ALA A 5 -10.24 4.28 11.30
C ALA A 5 -8.85 4.38 11.93
N LYS A 6 -8.29 3.23 12.32
CA LYS A 6 -6.96 3.16 12.94
C LYS A 6 -5.95 3.98 12.12
N PRO A 7 -5.12 4.83 12.75
CA PRO A 7 -4.09 5.56 12.03
C PRO A 7 -3.18 4.60 11.27
N ILE A 8 -2.90 4.94 10.02
CA ILE A 8 -1.94 4.22 9.18
C ILE A 8 -0.58 4.90 9.36
N VAL A 9 0.40 4.13 9.82
CA VAL A 9 1.78 4.56 10.05
C VAL A 9 2.74 3.77 9.15
N PHE A 10 3.80 4.42 8.71
CA PHE A 10 4.78 3.81 7.81
C PHE A 10 6.09 3.57 8.53
N THR A 11 6.61 2.35 8.44
CA THR A 11 7.98 2.06 8.87
C THR A 11 8.98 2.75 7.94
N ARG A 12 10.21 2.98 8.42
CA ARG A 12 11.31 3.50 7.58
C ARG A 12 11.53 2.62 6.35
N HIS A 13 11.51 1.30 6.54
CA HIS A 13 11.64 0.34 5.46
C HIS A 13 10.52 0.50 4.42
N ALA A 14 9.26 0.64 4.84
CA ALA A 14 8.16 0.87 3.90
C ALA A 14 8.34 2.16 3.10
N GLN A 15 8.76 3.26 3.74
CA GLN A 15 9.02 4.53 3.06
C GLN A 15 10.14 4.41 2.02
N GLU A 16 11.21 3.67 2.32
CA GLU A 16 12.30 3.37 1.38
C GLU A 16 11.77 2.57 0.18
N ARG A 17 11.03 1.48 0.44
CA ARG A 17 10.43 0.65 -0.63
C ARG A 17 9.45 1.42 -1.51
N MET A 18 8.68 2.33 -0.93
CA MET A 18 7.75 3.19 -1.67
C MET A 18 8.50 4.08 -2.66
N ARG A 19 9.60 4.73 -2.24
CA ARG A 19 10.43 5.57 -3.11
C ARG A 19 11.06 4.75 -4.23
N GLU A 20 11.64 3.59 -3.91
CA GLU A 20 12.25 2.69 -4.89
C GLU A 20 11.27 2.14 -5.93
N ARG A 21 9.97 2.06 -5.58
CA ARG A 21 8.92 1.41 -6.38
C ARG A 21 7.88 2.39 -6.93
N GLY A 22 8.09 3.70 -6.76
CA GLY A 22 7.19 4.72 -7.30
C GLY A 22 5.83 4.81 -6.62
N ALA A 23 5.65 4.19 -5.45
CA ALA A 23 4.39 4.24 -4.71
C ALA A 23 4.26 5.57 -3.96
N ARG A 24 3.10 6.23 -4.06
CA ARG A 24 2.80 7.38 -3.23
C ARG A 24 2.09 6.97 -1.95
N GLU A 25 2.22 7.80 -0.91
CA GLU A 25 1.56 7.55 0.37
C GLU A 25 0.02 7.53 0.23
N GLU A 26 -0.53 8.39 -0.63
CA GLU A 26 -1.95 8.44 -0.97
C GLU A 26 -2.44 7.09 -1.53
N ASP A 27 -1.70 6.51 -2.46
CA ASP A 27 -2.04 5.23 -3.09
C ASP A 27 -2.04 4.09 -2.08
N VAL A 28 -1.07 4.08 -1.17
CA VAL A 28 -0.97 3.05 -0.11
C VAL A 28 -2.11 3.20 0.89
N ARG A 29 -2.42 4.43 1.33
CA ARG A 29 -3.56 4.68 2.22
C ARG A 29 -4.87 4.30 1.57
N GLN A 30 -5.03 4.55 0.27
CA GLN A 30 -6.19 4.12 -0.51
C GLN A 30 -6.27 2.58 -0.57
N ALA A 31 -5.17 1.90 -0.88
CA ALA A 31 -5.11 0.43 -0.88
C ALA A 31 -5.57 -0.18 0.45
N ILE A 32 -5.15 0.38 1.58
CA ILE A 32 -5.55 -0.10 2.91
C ILE A 32 -7.04 0.13 3.19
N ARG A 33 -7.62 1.20 2.64
CA ARG A 33 -9.01 1.58 2.88
C ARG A 33 -10.01 0.83 2.00
N ILE A 34 -9.71 0.65 0.72
CA ILE A 34 -10.65 0.11 -0.28
C ILE A 34 -10.18 -1.18 -0.94
N GLY A 35 -8.90 -1.55 -0.76
CA GLY A 35 -8.32 -2.72 -1.40
C GLY A 35 -8.84 -4.02 -0.81
N GLN A 36 -8.71 -5.09 -1.60
CA GLN A 36 -8.99 -6.44 -1.14
C GLN A 36 -7.99 -6.81 -0.04
N ARG A 37 -8.50 -7.15 1.14
CA ARG A 37 -7.71 -7.56 2.31
C ARG A 37 -7.58 -9.08 2.36
N GLU A 38 -6.36 -9.57 2.46
CA GLU A 38 -6.02 -10.99 2.53
C GLU A 38 -5.04 -11.26 3.68
N PRO A 39 -5.16 -12.39 4.40
CA PRO A 39 -4.16 -12.79 5.39
C PRO A 39 -2.82 -13.12 4.70
N ALA A 40 -1.72 -12.76 5.35
CA ALA A 40 -0.36 -13.06 4.92
C ALA A 40 0.41 -13.81 6.02
N GLN A 41 1.67 -14.14 5.76
CA GLN A 41 2.51 -14.85 6.71
C GLN A 41 2.69 -14.06 8.01
N ARG A 42 2.88 -14.77 9.13
CA ARG A 42 3.23 -14.19 10.45
C ARG A 42 2.19 -13.20 11.00
N GLY A 43 0.90 -13.41 10.70
CA GLY A 43 -0.19 -12.58 11.21
C GLY A 43 -0.30 -11.20 10.54
N LEU A 44 0.39 -11.00 9.41
CA LEU A 44 0.28 -9.80 8.59
C LEU A 44 -0.95 -9.87 7.69
N PHE A 45 -1.34 -8.71 7.15
CA PHE A 45 -2.36 -8.60 6.12
C PHE A 45 -1.77 -7.96 4.87
N VAL A 46 -2.22 -8.42 3.72
CA VAL A 46 -1.97 -7.79 2.43
C VAL A 46 -3.24 -7.08 2.01
N TYR A 47 -3.10 -5.85 1.52
CA TYR A 47 -4.16 -5.17 0.80
C TYR A 47 -3.76 -5.06 -0.66
N ARG A 48 -4.71 -5.15 -1.59
CA ARG A 48 -4.45 -5.04 -3.02
C ARG A 48 -5.50 -4.17 -3.69
N VAL A 49 -5.04 -3.20 -4.49
CA VAL A 49 -5.93 -2.39 -5.34
C VAL A 49 -5.22 -2.03 -6.63
N ASN A 50 -5.97 -1.99 -7.74
CA ASN A 50 -5.51 -1.40 -8.99
C ASN A 50 -5.94 0.07 -9.03
N LEU A 51 -5.01 0.95 -9.37
CA LEU A 51 -5.21 2.40 -9.47
C LEU A 51 -4.81 2.87 -10.86
N GLU A 52 -5.53 3.86 -11.36
CA GLU A 52 -5.10 4.60 -12.55
C GLU A 52 -3.74 5.26 -12.27
N PHE A 53 -2.78 5.06 -13.18
CA PHE A 53 -1.43 5.58 -13.05
C PHE A 53 -1.12 6.60 -14.16
N HIS A 54 -1.40 6.24 -15.41
CA HIS A 54 -1.22 7.07 -16.61
C HIS A 54 0.09 7.86 -16.67
N ARG A 55 1.20 7.24 -16.25
CA ARG A 55 2.52 7.87 -16.13
C ARG A 55 3.60 6.91 -16.59
N GLU A 56 4.78 7.48 -16.84
CA GLU A 56 5.97 6.68 -17.06
C GLU A 56 6.59 6.23 -15.72
N TRP A 57 7.03 4.98 -15.70
CA TRP A 57 7.86 4.43 -14.65
C TRP A 57 9.01 3.67 -15.31
N ASP A 58 10.25 3.97 -14.89
CA ASP A 58 11.47 3.34 -15.43
C ASP A 58 11.55 3.37 -16.97
N GLY A 59 11.18 4.50 -17.58
CA GLY A 59 11.21 4.71 -19.03
C GLY A 59 10.10 4.02 -19.83
N ARG A 60 9.08 3.46 -19.15
CA ARG A 60 7.92 2.83 -19.81
C ARG A 60 6.61 3.44 -19.30
N TYR A 61 5.68 3.71 -20.23
CA TYR A 61 4.33 4.16 -19.89
C TYR A 61 3.48 3.00 -19.37
N TYR A 62 2.74 3.26 -18.29
CA TYR A 62 1.78 2.33 -17.71
C TYR A 62 0.44 3.02 -17.44
N ALA A 63 -0.64 2.35 -17.81
CA ALA A 63 -1.98 2.88 -17.57
C ALA A 63 -2.43 2.62 -16.14
N VAL A 64 -2.04 1.47 -15.59
CA VAL A 64 -2.48 1.01 -14.27
C VAL A 64 -1.28 0.64 -13.41
N GLN A 65 -1.34 0.99 -12.14
CA GLN A 65 -0.48 0.42 -11.11
C GLN A 65 -1.32 -0.40 -10.14
N GLN A 66 -0.78 -1.52 -9.66
CA GLN A 66 -1.35 -2.27 -8.56
C GLN A 66 -0.50 -2.06 -7.31
N VAL A 67 -1.13 -1.55 -6.26
CA VAL A 67 -0.47 -1.21 -5.00
C VAL A 67 -0.83 -2.26 -3.96
N VAL A 68 0.22 -2.84 -3.36
CA VAL A 68 0.10 -4.01 -2.50
C VAL A 68 0.86 -3.82 -1.19
N PRO A 69 0.32 -3.05 -0.22
CA PRO A 69 0.94 -2.91 1.08
C PRO A 69 0.76 -4.17 1.94
N VAL A 70 1.81 -4.50 2.68
CA VAL A 70 1.83 -5.50 3.73
C VAL A 70 1.78 -4.78 5.08
N VAL A 71 0.80 -5.12 5.90
CA VAL A 71 0.41 -4.36 7.08
C VAL A 71 0.38 -5.29 8.30
N ALA A 72 1.01 -4.85 9.39
CA ALA A 72 0.75 -5.39 10.72
C ALA A 72 -0.40 -4.60 11.35
N GLU A 73 -1.43 -5.29 11.80
CA GLU A 73 -2.58 -4.67 12.45
C GLU A 73 -2.43 -4.75 13.97
N GLU A 74 -2.25 -3.62 14.63
CA GLU A 74 -2.24 -3.50 16.09
C GLU A 74 -3.61 -2.99 16.59
N SER A 75 -3.79 -2.92 17.92
CA SER A 75 -5.04 -2.43 18.51
C SER A 75 -5.29 -0.95 18.21
N ASP A 76 -4.25 -0.12 18.15
CA ASP A 76 -4.30 1.33 18.01
C ASP A 76 -3.85 1.85 16.62
N ARG A 77 -3.24 1.03 15.77
CA ARG A 77 -2.67 1.47 14.48
C ARG A 77 -2.57 0.35 13.44
N LEU A 78 -2.41 0.77 12.18
CA LEU A 78 -2.06 -0.07 11.05
C LEU A 78 -0.63 0.27 10.62
N ILE A 79 0.31 -0.66 10.81
CA ILE A 79 1.73 -0.45 10.53
C ILE A 79 2.06 -1.02 9.15
N VAL A 80 2.39 -0.15 8.20
CA VAL A 80 2.87 -0.58 6.88
C VAL A 80 4.31 -1.05 7.01
N VAL A 81 4.52 -2.35 6.79
CA VAL A 81 5.81 -3.03 6.89
C VAL A 81 6.58 -2.91 5.56
N THR A 82 5.92 -3.19 4.44
CA THR A 82 6.50 -3.07 3.10
C THR A 82 5.39 -2.83 2.06
N VAL A 83 5.74 -2.38 0.86
CA VAL A 83 4.78 -2.05 -0.20
C VAL A 83 5.29 -2.55 -1.54
N TYR A 84 4.58 -3.48 -2.18
CA TYR A 84 4.86 -3.86 -3.57
C TYR A 84 4.03 -3.02 -4.55
N VAL A 85 4.60 -2.77 -5.72
CA VAL A 85 3.92 -2.12 -6.85
C VAL A 85 4.16 -2.95 -8.09
N PHE A 86 3.11 -3.18 -8.86
CA PHE A 86 3.17 -3.80 -10.17
C PHE A 86 2.57 -2.83 -11.19
N TYR A 87 3.14 -2.77 -12.38
CA TYR A 87 2.72 -1.85 -13.44
C TYR A 87 2.23 -2.64 -14.65
N PHE A 88 1.12 -2.19 -15.24
CA PHE A 88 0.43 -2.85 -16.36
C PHE A 88 0.16 -1.89 -17.51
#